data_AF-A0A1F4ATG9-F1
#
_entry.id   AF-A0A1F4ATG9-F1
#
_cell.length_a   1.000
_cell.length_b   1.000
_cell.length_c   1.000
_cell.angle_alpha   90.00
_cell.angle_beta   90.00
_cell.angle_gamma   90.00
#
_symmetry.space_group_name_H-M   'P 1'
#
loop_
_entity.id
_entity.type
_entity.pdbx_description
1 polymer ?
#
loop_
_entity_poly.entity_id
_entity_poly.type
_entity_poly.pdbx_seq_one_letter_code
_entity_poly.pdbx_strand_id
1 'polypeptide(L)'
;MKQSVRKLFLTMLAAGIAVVGYSRDGSAQKPLKPGSNDELRAAYATSQDIAEGKRVAAASCAGCHGIDGISRAKDTPHIAGQRPGYMYMELRVYQSGGRGNTPMNNSVRFLSDDALVKVAAYYASLDSAPPAPKNTKRATAKRDPLATGKAAAAGCGGCHGENGISSVPGMPSLVGFDPKYFVAAINAYKNGQRKHDMMKTLVSAISGKELESIALFYAMQKPAKAKTPSPGDQTAGKAAASACASCHGEGGVSTGSAPSLAGQDAQYFASAMKEYKNGSRADQTMKGPAASVDDTAIKNMGAYYASQTPQPAKFRKPLTTEELAQRCDRCHGVDGNSTDPRSPALAAQRADYLETVMRAYRKGDRRSTAMTAMLDNVSDEAIEELAAHYSRQKARTVVYVPLPSK
;
A
#
# COMPACT_ATOMS: atom_id res chain seq x y z
N MET A 1 26.82 -62.27 69.58
CA MET A 1 28.10 -63.02 69.55
C MET A 1 28.27 -63.57 68.14
N LYS A 2 29.23 -63.02 67.37
CA LYS A 2 30.42 -63.70 66.80
C LYS A 2 30.06 -64.81 65.79
N GLN A 3 30.27 -64.58 64.48
CA GLN A 3 31.44 -65.02 63.66
C GLN A 3 30.90 -65.93 62.54
N SER A 4 31.37 -66.07 61.30
CA SER A 4 32.61 -65.77 60.54
C SER A 4 32.19 -65.78 59.04
N VAL A 5 32.56 -64.85 58.16
CA VAL A 5 33.83 -64.66 57.43
C VAL A 5 34.41 -65.91 56.72
N ARG A 6 34.34 -65.92 55.38
CA ARG A 6 35.33 -66.41 54.35
C ARG A 6 34.55 -66.75 53.05
N LYS A 7 34.93 -66.41 51.82
CA LYS A 7 36.23 -66.05 51.20
C LYS A 7 35.98 -65.15 49.97
N LEU A 8 36.94 -64.26 49.78
CA LEU A 8 37.20 -63.42 48.61
C LEU A 8 37.85 -64.27 47.50
N PHE A 9 37.44 -64.12 46.24
CA PHE A 9 38.37 -64.15 45.10
C PHE A 9 37.84 -63.29 43.96
N LEU A 10 38.73 -62.41 43.51
CA LEU A 10 38.57 -61.31 42.57
C LEU A 10 38.97 -61.80 41.18
N THR A 11 38.26 -61.42 40.11
CA THR A 11 38.88 -61.15 38.80
C THR A 11 37.95 -60.37 37.86
N MET A 12 38.39 -59.14 37.59
CA MET A 12 38.26 -58.33 36.37
C MET A 12 36.89 -57.78 35.88
N LEU A 13 36.71 -56.51 36.27
CA LEU A 13 36.27 -55.34 35.50
C LEU A 13 35.92 -55.51 34.00
N ALA A 14 34.68 -55.12 33.69
CA ALA A 14 34.37 -53.97 32.82
C ALA A 14 33.01 -53.41 33.28
N ALA A 15 32.95 -52.38 34.12
CA ALA A 15 32.97 -50.95 33.76
C ALA A 15 31.88 -50.58 32.74
N GLY A 16 30.70 -50.23 33.25
CA GLY A 16 29.59 -49.64 32.50
C GLY A 16 28.48 -49.21 33.45
N ILE A 17 28.56 -47.96 33.90
CA ILE A 17 27.73 -47.31 34.92
C ILE A 17 26.30 -47.02 34.41
N ALA A 18 25.36 -47.16 35.34
CA ALA A 18 23.94 -46.82 35.35
C ALA A 18 23.39 -45.93 34.22
N VAL A 19 22.36 -46.44 33.54
CA VAL A 19 21.34 -45.61 32.90
C VAL A 19 20.06 -45.71 33.71
N VAL A 20 19.75 -44.59 34.35
CA VAL A 20 18.44 -44.23 34.87
C VAL A 20 17.38 -44.52 33.80
N GLY A 21 16.33 -45.25 34.18
CA GLY A 21 15.22 -45.56 33.31
C GLY A 21 14.55 -44.30 32.78
N TYR A 22 14.80 -44.01 31.51
CA TYR A 22 13.88 -43.37 30.57
C TYR A 22 14.45 -43.58 29.17
N SER A 23 13.80 -44.42 28.36
CA SER A 23 13.37 -44.04 27.00
C SER A 23 13.14 -45.23 26.07
N ARG A 24 12.13 -45.02 25.20
CA ARG A 24 11.98 -45.50 23.82
C ARG A 24 11.58 -46.96 23.63
N ASP A 25 10.29 -47.21 23.75
CA ASP A 25 9.59 -47.84 22.62
C ASP A 25 9.06 -46.74 21.70
N GLY A 26 10.01 -46.16 20.96
CA GLY A 26 9.71 -45.55 19.68
C GLY A 26 9.36 -46.67 18.73
N SER A 27 8.08 -47.06 18.68
CA SER A 27 7.59 -47.78 17.51
C SER A 27 7.71 -46.83 16.33
N ALA A 28 8.64 -47.17 15.44
CA ALA A 28 8.90 -46.41 14.23
C ALA A 28 7.59 -46.22 13.45
N GLN A 29 7.13 -44.97 13.34
CA GLN A 29 6.06 -44.60 12.43
C GLN A 29 6.46 -45.05 11.03
N LYS A 30 5.72 -46.03 10.48
CA LYS A 30 5.92 -46.42 9.08
C LYS A 30 5.41 -45.25 8.22
N PRO A 31 6.24 -44.70 7.31
CA PRO A 31 5.99 -43.39 6.72
C PRO A 31 4.74 -43.35 5.84
N LEU A 32 4.01 -42.23 5.89
CA LEU A 32 2.94 -41.89 4.96
C LEU A 32 3.49 -41.88 3.52
N LYS A 33 2.77 -42.52 2.58
CA LYS A 33 3.03 -42.39 1.14
C LYS A 33 1.73 -42.09 0.39
N PRO A 34 1.50 -40.83 0.01
CA PRO A 34 0.81 -40.52 -1.23
C PRO A 34 1.65 -39.57 -2.08
N GLY A 35 2.42 -40.14 -3.01
CA GLY A 35 3.19 -39.43 -4.05
C GLY A 35 4.19 -38.41 -3.49
N SER A 36 5.39 -38.91 -3.14
CA SER A 36 6.58 -38.17 -2.68
C SER A 36 6.62 -36.67 -3.00
N ASN A 37 6.19 -35.86 -2.04
CA ASN A 37 6.85 -34.68 -1.46
C ASN A 37 5.92 -34.14 -0.38
N ASP A 38 6.42 -34.02 0.85
CA ASP A 38 5.65 -33.73 2.05
C ASP A 38 5.02 -32.32 2.06
N GLU A 39 3.92 -32.14 1.33
CA GLU A 39 2.99 -31.02 1.49
C GLU A 39 1.57 -31.57 1.71
N LEU A 40 1.07 -31.34 2.91
CA LEU A 40 -0.13 -31.95 3.46
C LEU A 40 -1.41 -31.28 2.88
N ARG A 41 -2.35 -32.12 2.42
CA ARG A 41 -3.62 -31.74 1.74
C ARG A 41 -4.77 -31.44 2.72
N ALA A 42 -5.80 -30.74 2.24
CA ALA A 42 -7.00 -30.34 3.00
C ALA A 42 -7.65 -31.49 3.77
N ALA A 43 -7.90 -31.28 5.05
CA ALA A 43 -8.17 -32.35 6.01
C ALA A 43 -9.61 -32.52 6.51
N TYR A 44 -10.51 -31.61 6.15
CA TYR A 44 -11.93 -31.74 6.47
C TYR A 44 -12.68 -32.57 5.42
N ALA A 45 -11.98 -33.02 4.37
CA ALA A 45 -12.54 -33.72 3.22
C ALA A 45 -11.83 -35.06 3.03
N THR A 46 -12.62 -36.10 2.76
CA THR A 46 -12.10 -37.43 2.42
C THR A 46 -11.56 -37.47 0.99
N SER A 47 -10.84 -38.54 0.63
CA SER A 47 -10.42 -38.78 -0.76
C SER A 47 -11.62 -38.86 -1.72
N GLN A 48 -12.77 -39.34 -1.25
CA GLN A 48 -14.01 -39.37 -2.03
C GLN A 48 -14.56 -37.97 -2.26
N ASP A 49 -14.56 -37.12 -1.23
CA ASP A 49 -14.99 -35.72 -1.34
C ASP A 49 -14.12 -34.93 -2.32
N ILE A 50 -12.80 -35.13 -2.27
CA ILE A 50 -11.85 -34.54 -3.22
C ILE A 50 -12.13 -35.04 -4.64
N ALA A 51 -12.40 -36.34 -4.82
CA ALA A 51 -12.71 -36.92 -6.12
C ALA A 51 -14.03 -36.38 -6.70
N GLU A 52 -15.04 -36.18 -5.86
CA GLU A 52 -16.31 -35.57 -6.28
C GLU A 52 -16.15 -34.09 -6.59
N GLY A 53 -15.44 -33.34 -5.73
CA GLY A 53 -15.07 -31.95 -5.96
C GLY A 53 -14.33 -31.76 -7.28
N LYS A 54 -13.43 -32.68 -7.63
CA LYS A 54 -12.76 -32.71 -8.94
C LYS A 54 -13.74 -32.81 -10.11
N ARG A 55 -14.79 -33.63 -10.01
CA ARG A 55 -15.80 -33.76 -11.08
C ARG A 55 -16.57 -32.46 -11.26
N VAL A 56 -16.99 -31.83 -10.17
CA VAL A 56 -17.69 -30.53 -10.20
C VAL A 56 -16.76 -29.44 -10.76
N ALA A 57 -15.50 -29.41 -10.32
CA ALA A 57 -14.50 -28.45 -10.79
C ALA A 57 -14.23 -28.59 -12.29
N ALA A 58 -14.15 -29.82 -12.81
CA ALA A 58 -14.00 -30.08 -14.24
C ALA A 58 -15.19 -29.56 -15.07
N ALA A 59 -16.41 -29.69 -14.54
CA ALA A 59 -17.63 -29.26 -15.23
C ALA A 59 -17.85 -27.74 -15.18
N SER A 60 -17.54 -27.09 -14.05
CA SER A 60 -18.01 -25.72 -13.77
C SER A 60 -16.90 -24.68 -13.61
N CYS A 61 -15.64 -25.09 -13.40
CA CYS A 61 -14.56 -24.18 -12.98
C CYS A 61 -13.37 -24.19 -13.95
N ALA A 62 -12.98 -25.38 -14.46
CA ALA A 62 -11.75 -25.60 -15.22
C ALA A 62 -11.68 -24.77 -16.51
N GLY A 63 -12.81 -24.45 -17.14
CA GLY A 63 -12.85 -23.66 -18.37
C GLY A 63 -12.27 -22.25 -18.23
N CYS A 64 -12.30 -21.66 -17.03
CA CYS A 64 -11.71 -20.34 -16.75
C CYS A 64 -10.45 -20.45 -15.89
N HIS A 65 -10.48 -21.28 -14.85
CA HIS A 65 -9.40 -21.35 -13.86
C HIS A 65 -8.29 -22.34 -14.21
N GLY A 66 -8.43 -23.11 -15.27
CA GLY A 66 -7.54 -24.24 -15.59
C GLY A 66 -7.94 -25.50 -14.81
N ILE A 67 -7.63 -26.67 -15.39
CA ILE A 67 -7.92 -27.96 -14.78
C ILE A 67 -7.11 -28.20 -13.50
N ASP A 68 -5.94 -27.59 -13.41
CA ASP A 68 -5.04 -27.57 -12.27
C ASP A 68 -5.31 -26.38 -11.33
N GLY A 69 -6.30 -25.53 -11.63
CA GLY A 69 -6.58 -24.30 -10.87
C GLY A 69 -5.54 -23.20 -11.09
N ILE A 70 -4.66 -23.33 -12.09
CA ILE A 70 -3.67 -22.33 -12.49
C ILE A 70 -4.16 -21.60 -13.75
N SER A 71 -4.92 -20.52 -13.52
CA SER A 71 -5.52 -19.71 -14.58
C SER A 71 -4.51 -19.05 -15.53
N ARG A 72 -4.79 -19.16 -16.84
CA ARG A 72 -4.14 -18.38 -17.91
C ARG A 72 -4.98 -17.20 -18.38
N ALA A 73 -6.25 -17.13 -18.03
CA ALA A 73 -7.16 -16.05 -18.42
C ALA A 73 -6.88 -14.75 -17.66
N LYS A 74 -6.93 -13.61 -18.38
CA LYS A 74 -6.78 -12.26 -17.80
C LYS A 74 -7.81 -12.04 -16.69
N ASP A 75 -7.41 -11.36 -15.62
CA ASP A 75 -8.25 -11.04 -14.45
C ASP A 75 -8.90 -12.26 -13.76
N THR A 76 -8.47 -13.48 -14.08
CA THR A 76 -8.99 -14.72 -13.51
C THR A 76 -7.95 -15.33 -12.58
N PRO A 77 -8.27 -15.55 -11.29
CA PRO A 77 -7.27 -15.93 -10.29
C PRO A 77 -6.80 -17.39 -10.43
N HIS A 78 -5.59 -17.64 -9.93
CA HIS A 78 -5.18 -18.95 -9.47
C HIS A 78 -5.98 -19.32 -8.22
N ILE A 79 -6.54 -20.52 -8.21
CA ILE A 79 -7.34 -21.07 -7.11
C ILE A 79 -6.72 -22.35 -6.52
N ALA A 80 -5.73 -22.93 -7.21
CA ALA A 80 -4.91 -24.04 -6.72
C ALA A 80 -4.19 -23.67 -5.42
N GLY A 81 -4.23 -24.56 -4.42
CA GLY A 81 -3.59 -24.36 -3.12
C GLY A 81 -4.20 -23.25 -2.26
N GLN A 82 -5.34 -22.67 -2.66
CA GLN A 82 -6.00 -21.62 -1.91
C GLN A 82 -6.69 -22.17 -0.64
N ARG A 83 -6.91 -21.31 0.35
CA ARG A 83 -7.46 -21.71 1.64
C ARG A 83 -8.90 -22.18 1.45
N PRO A 84 -9.24 -23.39 1.94
CA PRO A 84 -10.56 -23.98 1.69
C PRO A 84 -11.69 -23.21 2.36
N GLY A 85 -11.48 -22.70 3.58
CA GLY A 85 -12.47 -21.88 4.29
C GLY A 85 -12.77 -20.58 3.53
N TYR A 86 -11.73 -19.86 3.11
CA TYR A 86 -11.83 -18.68 2.27
C TYR A 86 -12.56 -18.98 0.96
N MET A 87 -12.17 -20.06 0.27
CA MET A 87 -12.78 -20.46 -1.00
C MET A 87 -14.28 -20.72 -0.84
N TYR A 88 -14.67 -21.52 0.16
CA TYR A 88 -16.08 -21.80 0.44
C TYR A 88 -16.89 -20.51 0.71
N MET A 89 -16.38 -19.62 1.56
CA MET A 89 -17.04 -18.35 1.86
C MET A 89 -17.19 -17.47 0.61
N GLU A 90 -16.16 -17.34 -0.23
CA GLU A 90 -16.24 -16.55 -1.46
C GLU A 90 -17.20 -17.16 -2.48
N LEU A 91 -17.23 -18.49 -2.61
CA LEU A 91 -18.20 -19.17 -3.47
C LEU A 91 -19.64 -18.88 -3.02
N ARG A 92 -19.91 -18.90 -1.71
CA ARG A 92 -21.20 -18.53 -1.13
C ARG A 92 -21.57 -17.06 -1.38
N VAL A 93 -20.58 -16.16 -1.33
CA VAL A 93 -20.79 -14.74 -1.64
C VAL A 93 -21.10 -14.52 -3.13
N TYR A 94 -20.47 -15.27 -4.04
CA TYR A 94 -20.84 -15.25 -5.46
C TYR A 94 -22.24 -15.83 -5.69
N GLN A 95 -22.60 -16.90 -4.99
CA GLN A 95 -23.91 -17.54 -5.09
C GLN A 95 -25.04 -16.60 -4.67
N SER A 96 -24.84 -15.80 -3.62
CA SER A 96 -25.81 -14.79 -3.18
C SER A 96 -25.77 -13.49 -3.98
N GLY A 97 -24.82 -13.34 -4.90
CA GLY A 97 -24.60 -12.10 -5.66
C GLY A 97 -23.93 -10.98 -4.88
N GLY A 98 -23.43 -11.23 -3.67
CA GLY A 98 -22.73 -10.26 -2.84
C GLY A 98 -21.39 -9.79 -3.41
N ARG A 99 -20.83 -10.52 -4.38
CA ARG A 99 -19.64 -10.15 -5.15
C ARG A 99 -20.03 -10.12 -6.64
N GLY A 100 -20.01 -8.93 -7.25
CA GLY A 100 -20.41 -8.77 -8.65
C GLY A 100 -19.42 -9.41 -9.61
N ASN A 101 -19.78 -10.56 -10.20
CA ASN A 101 -19.07 -11.18 -11.33
C ASN A 101 -20.00 -12.17 -12.05
N THR A 102 -20.69 -11.73 -13.11
CA THR A 102 -21.69 -12.57 -13.81
C THR A 102 -21.19 -13.98 -14.17
N PRO A 103 -19.97 -14.16 -14.73
CA PRO A 103 -19.42 -15.49 -14.96
C PRO A 103 -19.38 -16.37 -13.71
N MET A 104 -18.78 -15.89 -12.61
CA MET A 104 -18.69 -16.69 -11.39
C MET A 104 -20.05 -16.93 -10.73
N ASN A 105 -20.93 -15.93 -10.68
CA ASN A 105 -22.28 -16.11 -10.15
C ASN A 105 -23.00 -17.25 -10.90
N ASN A 106 -22.88 -17.29 -12.23
CA ASN A 106 -23.49 -18.33 -13.06
C ASN A 106 -22.87 -19.71 -12.83
N SER A 107 -21.56 -19.77 -12.58
CA SER A 107 -20.85 -21.03 -12.28
C SER A 107 -21.28 -21.66 -10.95
N VAL A 108 -21.71 -20.87 -9.96
CA VAL A 108 -21.98 -21.37 -8.60
C VAL A 108 -23.46 -21.40 -8.22
N ARG A 109 -24.34 -20.69 -8.93
CA ARG A 109 -25.76 -20.52 -8.54
C ARG A 109 -26.55 -21.81 -8.36
N PHE A 110 -26.15 -22.89 -9.03
CA PHE A 110 -26.82 -24.20 -8.97
C PHE A 110 -26.10 -25.25 -8.11
N LEU A 111 -24.95 -24.90 -7.52
CA LEU A 111 -24.19 -25.83 -6.70
C LEU A 111 -24.75 -25.89 -5.29
N SER A 112 -24.86 -27.10 -4.73
CA SER A 112 -25.19 -27.29 -3.32
C SER A 112 -24.02 -26.91 -2.42
N ASP A 113 -24.29 -26.68 -1.12
CA ASP A 113 -23.23 -26.39 -0.15
C ASP A 113 -22.20 -27.51 -0.05
N ASP A 114 -22.66 -28.75 -0.10
CA ASP A 114 -21.81 -29.93 -0.17
C ASP A 114 -20.88 -29.89 -1.40
N ALA A 115 -21.40 -29.54 -2.58
CA ALA A 115 -20.58 -29.36 -3.78
C ALA A 115 -19.57 -28.22 -3.64
N LEU A 116 -19.94 -27.08 -3.03
CA LEU A 116 -19.03 -25.96 -2.80
C LEU A 116 -17.88 -26.34 -1.85
N VAL A 117 -18.19 -27.06 -0.77
CA VAL A 117 -17.20 -27.56 0.19
C VAL A 117 -16.22 -28.53 -0.47
N LYS A 118 -16.72 -29.45 -1.31
CA LYS A 118 -15.93 -30.43 -2.07
C LYS A 118 -15.05 -29.77 -3.13
N VAL A 119 -15.55 -28.78 -3.86
CA VAL A 119 -14.74 -28.00 -4.84
C VAL A 119 -13.64 -27.21 -4.13
N ALA A 120 -13.96 -26.58 -3.00
CA ALA A 120 -12.97 -25.89 -2.18
C ALA A 120 -11.88 -26.86 -1.69
N ALA A 121 -12.27 -28.07 -1.26
CA ALA A 121 -11.33 -29.09 -0.82
C ALA A 121 -10.43 -29.58 -1.95
N TYR A 122 -11.02 -29.80 -3.13
CA TYR A 122 -10.29 -30.22 -4.32
C TYR A 122 -9.21 -29.20 -4.71
N TYR A 123 -9.57 -27.93 -4.91
CA TYR A 123 -8.58 -26.92 -5.31
C TYR A 123 -7.54 -26.63 -4.22
N ALA A 124 -7.91 -26.70 -2.93
CA ALA A 124 -6.97 -26.60 -1.82
C ALA A 124 -5.94 -27.76 -1.78
N SER A 125 -6.28 -28.92 -2.36
CA SER A 125 -5.40 -30.10 -2.43
C SER A 125 -4.38 -30.08 -3.56
N LEU A 126 -4.48 -29.11 -4.48
CA LEU A 126 -3.59 -28.97 -5.62
C LEU A 126 -2.36 -28.14 -5.27
N ASP A 127 -1.27 -28.37 -6.00
CA ASP A 127 -0.05 -27.56 -5.89
C ASP A 127 -0.35 -26.11 -6.27
N SER A 128 0.18 -25.18 -5.50
CA SER A 128 0.02 -23.76 -5.78
C SER A 128 0.72 -23.37 -7.07
N ALA A 129 0.28 -22.27 -7.69
CA ALA A 129 0.94 -21.72 -8.86
C ALA A 129 2.43 -21.43 -8.57
N PRO A 130 3.34 -21.65 -9.54
CA PRO A 130 4.72 -21.24 -9.39
C PRO A 130 4.82 -19.70 -9.35
N PRO A 131 5.81 -19.13 -8.65
CA PRO A 131 6.04 -17.70 -8.65
C PRO A 131 6.21 -17.14 -10.06
N ALA A 132 5.72 -15.92 -10.29
CA ALA A 132 5.97 -15.20 -11.52
C ALA A 132 7.48 -15.05 -11.77
N PRO A 133 7.95 -15.23 -13.01
CA PRO A 133 9.37 -15.14 -13.31
C PRO A 133 9.88 -13.71 -13.07
N LYS A 134 11.09 -13.58 -12.51
CA LYS A 134 11.73 -12.30 -12.18
C LYS A 134 11.86 -11.34 -13.39
N ASN A 135 11.82 -11.88 -14.61
CA ASN A 135 12.10 -11.17 -15.87
C ASN A 135 10.86 -10.90 -16.73
N THR A 136 9.63 -10.99 -16.22
CA THR A 136 8.50 -10.44 -16.98
C THR A 136 8.75 -8.95 -17.19
N LYS A 137 8.72 -8.47 -18.45
CA LYS A 137 8.92 -7.06 -18.87
C LYS A 137 8.01 -6.03 -18.16
N ARG A 138 7.12 -6.47 -17.27
CA ARG A 138 6.38 -5.66 -16.28
C ARG A 138 7.13 -5.56 -14.94
N ALA A 139 8.45 -5.71 -14.94
CA ALA A 139 9.27 -5.04 -13.95
C ALA A 139 9.17 -3.56 -14.27
N THR A 140 8.23 -2.87 -13.62
CA THR A 140 8.35 -1.44 -13.43
C THR A 140 9.76 -1.22 -12.91
N ALA A 141 10.63 -0.66 -13.76
CA ALA A 141 11.92 -0.15 -13.31
C ALA A 141 11.64 0.60 -12.02
N LYS A 142 12.35 0.29 -10.92
CA LYS A 142 12.22 0.96 -9.62
C LYS A 142 11.94 2.45 -9.87
N ARG A 143 10.67 2.85 -9.90
CA ARG A 143 10.28 4.21 -10.20
C ARG A 143 10.24 4.83 -8.84
N ASP A 144 11.42 5.17 -8.33
CA ASP A 144 11.53 5.99 -7.14
C ASP A 144 10.70 7.25 -7.40
N PRO A 145 9.58 7.46 -6.69
CA PRO A 145 8.72 8.62 -6.91
C PRO A 145 9.49 9.93 -6.71
N LEU A 146 10.53 9.91 -5.87
CA LEU A 146 11.38 11.07 -5.65
C LEU A 146 12.30 11.34 -6.85
N ALA A 147 12.92 10.32 -7.44
CA ALA A 147 13.71 10.46 -8.67
C ALA A 147 12.82 10.87 -9.86
N THR A 148 11.63 10.28 -9.97
CA THR A 148 10.63 10.63 -10.99
C THR A 148 10.19 12.08 -10.84
N GLY A 149 9.88 12.49 -9.61
CA GLY A 149 9.53 13.86 -9.27
C GLY A 149 10.65 14.85 -9.57
N LYS A 150 11.90 14.50 -9.24
CA LYS A 150 13.08 15.33 -9.56
C LYS A 150 13.22 15.56 -11.07
N ALA A 151 13.07 14.50 -11.87
CA ALA A 151 13.16 14.60 -13.32
C ALA A 151 12.02 15.46 -13.91
N ALA A 152 10.78 15.23 -13.46
CA ALA A 152 9.63 16.00 -13.90
C ALA A 152 9.67 17.48 -13.46
N ALA A 153 10.28 17.76 -12.30
CA ALA A 153 10.45 19.11 -11.76
C ALA A 153 11.61 19.89 -12.42
N ALA A 154 12.43 19.26 -13.26
CA ALA A 154 13.63 19.90 -13.83
C ALA A 154 13.30 21.20 -14.58
N GLY A 155 12.17 21.25 -15.30
CA GLY A 155 11.73 22.45 -16.03
C GLY A 155 11.24 23.58 -15.11
N CYS A 156 10.81 23.27 -13.88
CA CYS A 156 10.28 24.26 -12.95
C CYS A 156 11.41 25.13 -12.34
N GLY A 157 12.61 24.56 -12.19
CA GLY A 157 13.74 25.22 -11.54
C GLY A 157 14.27 26.46 -12.26
N GLY A 158 14.02 26.58 -13.58
CA GLY A 158 14.42 27.75 -14.35
C GLY A 158 13.76 29.06 -13.87
N CYS A 159 12.54 28.97 -13.35
CA CYS A 159 11.83 30.12 -12.79
C CYS A 159 11.82 30.09 -11.26
N HIS A 160 11.54 28.93 -10.67
CA HIS A 160 11.34 28.78 -9.23
C HIS A 160 12.62 28.48 -8.44
N GLY A 161 13.77 28.42 -9.11
CA GLY A 161 15.08 28.08 -8.54
C GLY A 161 15.36 26.58 -8.53
N GLU A 162 16.64 26.20 -8.58
CA GLU A 162 17.12 24.82 -8.78
C GLU A 162 16.60 23.80 -7.74
N ASN A 163 16.30 24.27 -6.51
CA ASN A 163 15.68 23.46 -5.45
C ASN A 163 14.28 23.96 -5.05
N GLY A 164 13.61 24.74 -5.91
CA GLY A 164 12.32 25.36 -5.61
C GLY A 164 12.42 26.52 -4.60
N ILE A 165 13.62 27.07 -4.39
CA ILE A 165 13.84 28.27 -3.60
C ILE A 165 14.02 29.43 -4.58
N SER A 166 13.02 30.30 -4.65
CA SER A 166 13.01 31.38 -5.63
C SER A 166 14.12 32.39 -5.37
N SER A 167 14.74 32.87 -6.45
CA SER A 167 15.63 34.04 -6.47
C SER A 167 15.13 35.12 -7.43
N VAL A 168 13.90 34.98 -7.94
CA VAL A 168 13.29 35.88 -8.92
C VAL A 168 12.13 36.60 -8.22
N PRO A 169 12.18 37.94 -8.09
CA PRO A 169 11.10 38.71 -7.48
C PRO A 169 9.76 38.43 -8.15
N GLY A 170 8.70 38.20 -7.37
CA GLY A 170 7.37 37.86 -7.86
C GLY A 170 7.17 36.37 -8.15
N MET A 171 8.23 35.58 -8.16
CA MET A 171 8.17 34.14 -8.39
C MET A 171 8.12 33.40 -7.04
N PRO A 172 7.16 32.48 -6.83
CA PRO A 172 7.07 31.76 -5.57
C PRO A 172 8.14 30.69 -5.42
N SER A 173 8.63 30.51 -4.19
CA SER A 173 9.26 29.26 -3.76
C SER A 173 8.24 28.12 -3.75
N LEU A 174 8.66 26.94 -4.16
CA LEU A 174 7.86 25.71 -4.27
C LEU A 174 8.05 24.75 -3.08
N VAL A 175 9.00 25.07 -2.19
CA VAL A 175 9.35 24.25 -1.02
C VAL A 175 8.57 24.63 0.24
N GLY A 176 8.47 23.70 1.18
CA GLY A 176 7.79 23.93 2.47
C GLY A 176 6.26 23.82 2.41
N PHE A 177 5.70 23.43 1.27
CA PHE A 177 4.29 23.12 1.11
C PHE A 177 3.99 21.65 1.39
N ASP A 178 2.80 21.38 1.92
CA ASP A 178 2.24 20.04 1.94
C ASP A 178 1.97 19.55 0.50
N PRO A 179 2.30 18.29 0.16
CA PRO A 179 2.05 17.76 -1.18
C PRO A 179 0.60 17.90 -1.64
N LYS A 180 -0.39 17.77 -0.75
CA LYS A 180 -1.82 17.91 -1.09
C LYS A 180 -2.15 19.34 -1.51
N TYR A 181 -1.61 20.32 -0.78
CA TYR A 181 -1.76 21.72 -1.17
C TYR A 181 -1.10 21.99 -2.52
N PHE A 182 0.11 21.46 -2.75
CA PHE A 182 0.82 21.64 -4.02
C PHE A 182 -0.01 21.10 -5.19
N VAL A 183 -0.51 19.87 -5.09
CA VAL A 183 -1.38 19.25 -6.11
C VAL A 183 -2.63 20.09 -6.34
N ALA A 184 -3.31 20.53 -5.28
CA ALA A 184 -4.50 21.37 -5.38
C ALA A 184 -4.19 22.71 -6.07
N ALA A 185 -3.08 23.37 -5.72
CA ALA A 185 -2.67 24.64 -6.30
C ALA A 185 -2.37 24.53 -7.80
N ILE A 186 -1.70 23.46 -8.23
CA ILE A 186 -1.44 23.23 -9.65
C ILE A 186 -2.74 22.93 -10.40
N ASN A 187 -3.62 22.09 -9.84
CA ASN A 187 -4.93 21.83 -10.44
C ASN A 187 -5.79 23.11 -10.56
N ALA A 188 -5.69 24.04 -9.60
CA ALA A 188 -6.36 25.33 -9.67
C ALA A 188 -5.86 26.20 -10.85
N TYR A 189 -4.58 26.11 -11.22
CA TYR A 189 -4.08 26.73 -12.45
C TYR A 189 -4.64 26.04 -13.69
N LYS A 190 -4.65 24.70 -13.72
CA LYS A 190 -5.16 23.92 -14.88
C LYS A 190 -6.63 24.20 -15.17
N ASN A 191 -7.46 24.24 -14.13
CA ASN A 191 -8.91 24.45 -14.26
C ASN A 191 -9.33 25.94 -14.29
N GLY A 192 -8.39 26.87 -14.13
CA GLY A 192 -8.63 28.31 -14.19
C GLY A 192 -9.22 28.94 -12.91
N GLN A 193 -9.36 28.19 -11.81
CA GLN A 193 -9.68 28.75 -10.49
C GLN A 193 -8.58 29.70 -9.98
N ARG A 194 -7.35 29.49 -10.44
CA ARG A 194 -6.22 30.38 -10.25
C ARG A 194 -5.71 30.87 -11.60
N LYS A 195 -6.03 32.11 -11.96
CA LYS A 195 -5.73 32.67 -13.29
C LYS A 195 -4.27 33.12 -13.37
N HIS A 196 -3.50 32.48 -14.25
CA HIS A 196 -2.16 32.92 -14.66
C HIS A 196 -1.74 32.20 -15.95
N ASP A 197 -1.66 32.91 -17.07
CA ASP A 197 -1.54 32.30 -18.40
C ASP A 197 -0.28 31.45 -18.56
N MET A 198 0.86 31.93 -18.06
CA MET A 198 2.12 31.20 -18.10
C MET A 198 2.04 29.89 -17.30
N MET A 199 1.50 29.92 -16.07
CA MET A 199 1.42 28.72 -15.23
C MET A 199 0.41 27.74 -15.81
N LYS A 200 -0.76 28.22 -16.25
CA LYS A 200 -1.75 27.38 -16.92
C LYS A 200 -1.16 26.65 -18.12
N THR A 201 -0.37 27.35 -18.94
CA THR A 201 0.30 26.75 -20.11
C THR A 201 1.31 25.68 -19.68
N LEU A 202 2.21 26.01 -18.75
CA LEU A 202 3.27 25.13 -18.28
C LEU A 202 2.75 23.86 -17.59
N VAL A 203 1.62 23.94 -16.87
CA VAL A 203 1.11 22.81 -16.08
C VAL A 203 0.01 22.00 -16.78
N SER A 204 -0.43 22.45 -17.96
CA SER A 204 -1.56 21.83 -18.68
C SER A 204 -1.27 20.37 -19.07
N ALA A 205 -0.04 20.09 -19.50
CA ALA A 205 0.40 18.77 -19.94
C ALA A 205 0.77 17.82 -18.79
N ILE A 206 0.92 18.31 -17.55
CA ILE A 206 1.35 17.48 -16.41
C ILE A 206 0.23 16.50 -16.04
N SER A 207 0.52 15.20 -16.07
CA SER A 207 -0.45 14.18 -15.64
C SER A 207 -0.66 14.18 -14.12
N GLY A 208 -1.78 13.64 -13.61
CA GLY A 208 -2.03 13.58 -12.16
C GLY A 208 -0.91 12.87 -11.38
N LYS A 209 -0.45 11.74 -11.90
CA LYS A 209 0.66 10.93 -11.34
C LYS A 209 1.99 11.69 -11.32
N GLU A 210 2.29 12.40 -12.40
CA GLU A 210 3.49 13.22 -12.50
C GLU A 210 3.44 14.38 -11.50
N LEU A 211 2.28 15.03 -11.38
CA LEU A 211 2.06 16.11 -10.42
C LEU A 211 2.26 15.65 -8.97
N GLU A 212 1.77 14.46 -8.60
CA GLU A 212 2.01 13.88 -7.27
C GLU A 212 3.50 13.64 -7.01
N SER A 213 4.25 13.19 -8.02
CA SER A 213 5.69 12.98 -7.93
C SER A 213 6.45 14.30 -7.77
N ILE A 214 6.07 15.34 -8.53
CA ILE A 214 6.63 16.70 -8.40
C ILE A 214 6.35 17.27 -7.00
N ALA A 215 5.11 17.13 -6.51
CA ALA A 215 4.71 17.59 -5.19
C ALA A 215 5.53 16.92 -4.08
N LEU A 216 5.73 15.60 -4.17
CA LEU A 216 6.58 14.87 -3.25
C LEU A 216 8.03 15.35 -3.31
N PHE A 217 8.57 15.56 -4.50
CA PHE A 217 9.93 16.04 -4.68
C PHE A 217 10.18 17.38 -3.99
N TYR A 218 9.30 18.36 -4.19
CA TYR A 218 9.44 19.69 -3.56
C TYR A 218 9.19 19.68 -2.05
N ALA A 219 8.25 18.85 -1.58
CA ALA A 219 8.01 18.70 -0.14
C ALA A 219 9.19 18.06 0.60
N MET A 220 10.00 17.27 -0.10
CA MET A 220 11.22 16.63 0.43
C MET A 220 12.46 17.55 0.41
N GLN A 221 12.41 18.70 -0.27
CA GLN A 221 13.52 19.65 -0.26
C GLN A 221 13.63 20.37 1.07
N LYS A 222 14.86 20.72 1.47
CA LYS A 222 15.10 21.57 2.64
C LYS A 222 14.58 22.99 2.35
N PRO A 223 13.55 23.48 3.06
CA PRO A 223 13.03 24.81 2.80
C PRO A 223 14.05 25.88 3.21
N ALA A 224 14.06 26.99 2.47
CA ALA A 224 14.83 28.18 2.79
C ALA A 224 14.04 29.42 2.36
N LYS A 225 14.41 30.58 2.91
CA LYS A 225 13.83 31.87 2.52
C LYS A 225 14.10 32.14 1.04
N ALA A 226 13.12 32.73 0.35
CA ALA A 226 13.31 33.27 -0.98
C ALA A 226 14.49 34.25 -0.98
N LYS A 227 15.33 34.18 -2.01
CA LYS A 227 16.52 35.02 -2.18
C LYS A 227 16.17 36.29 -2.96
N THR A 228 15.14 37.00 -2.50
CA THR A 228 14.57 38.16 -3.16
C THR A 228 14.44 39.35 -2.20
N PRO A 229 14.42 40.60 -2.70
CA PRO A 229 14.16 41.75 -1.86
C PRO A 229 12.77 41.70 -1.22
N SER A 230 12.68 42.08 0.05
CA SER A 230 11.43 42.13 0.82
C SER A 230 11.15 43.56 1.29
N PRO A 231 10.71 44.46 0.39
CA PRO A 231 10.46 45.85 0.75
C PRO A 231 9.22 45.96 1.64
N GLY A 232 9.37 46.41 2.88
CA GLY A 232 8.27 46.64 3.82
C GLY A 232 8.76 46.69 5.27
N ASP A 233 7.92 47.20 6.17
CA ASP A 233 8.20 47.20 7.60
C ASP A 233 7.81 45.85 8.21
N GLN A 234 8.80 45.07 8.64
CA GLN A 234 8.59 43.74 9.23
C GLN A 234 7.85 43.80 10.58
N THR A 235 8.04 44.87 11.36
CA THR A 235 7.39 45.05 12.66
C THR A 235 5.91 45.34 12.46
N ALA A 236 5.58 46.27 11.55
CA ALA A 236 4.19 46.54 11.16
C ALA A 236 3.55 45.30 10.50
N GLY A 237 4.33 44.55 9.71
CA GLY A 237 3.90 43.32 9.06
C GLY A 237 3.52 42.22 10.05
N LYS A 238 4.33 42.04 11.10
CA LYS A 238 4.03 41.09 12.18
C LYS A 238 2.72 41.43 12.88
N ALA A 239 2.47 42.72 13.17
CA ALA A 239 1.23 43.16 13.79
C ALA A 239 0.00 42.89 12.89
N ALA A 240 0.11 43.22 11.60
CA ALA A 240 -0.95 42.99 10.62
C ALA A 240 -1.22 41.49 10.36
N ALA A 241 -0.21 40.63 10.49
CA ALA A 241 -0.31 39.18 10.28
C ALA A 241 -0.95 38.41 11.47
N SER A 242 -1.28 39.09 12.57
CA SER A 242 -1.74 38.43 13.81
C SER A 242 -2.97 37.53 13.60
N ALA A 243 -3.95 37.96 12.82
CA ALA A 243 -5.15 37.17 12.52
C ALA A 243 -4.88 35.95 11.63
N CYS A 244 -3.81 35.97 10.84
CA CYS A 244 -3.48 34.94 9.86
C CYS A 244 -2.91 33.68 10.50
N ALA A 245 -2.30 33.80 11.70
CA ALA A 245 -1.66 32.70 12.41
C ALA A 245 -2.64 31.57 12.79
N SER A 246 -3.93 31.89 12.94
CA SER A 246 -4.98 30.91 13.25
C SER A 246 -5.11 29.81 12.19
N CYS A 247 -4.78 30.11 10.93
CA CYS A 247 -4.81 29.15 9.82
C CYS A 247 -3.41 28.82 9.31
N HIS A 248 -2.55 29.82 9.14
CA HIS A 248 -1.22 29.65 8.54
C HIS A 248 -0.13 29.29 9.56
N GLY A 249 -0.50 29.15 10.83
CA GLY A 249 0.41 28.84 11.93
C GLY A 249 1.27 30.02 12.38
N GLU A 250 1.90 29.85 13.54
CA GLU A 250 2.81 30.85 14.11
C GLU A 250 4.00 31.10 13.16
N GLY A 251 4.33 32.37 12.91
CA GLY A 251 5.35 32.74 11.94
C GLY A 251 5.05 32.34 10.49
N GLY A 252 3.81 31.91 10.19
CA GLY A 252 3.43 31.41 8.86
C GLY A 252 3.93 29.99 8.59
N VAL A 253 4.21 29.20 9.63
CA VAL A 253 4.54 27.78 9.52
C VAL A 253 3.27 26.94 9.76
N SER A 254 2.64 26.49 8.69
CA SER A 254 1.37 25.79 8.79
C SER A 254 1.52 24.33 9.22
N THR A 255 0.55 23.84 9.99
CA THR A 255 0.38 22.42 10.35
C THR A 255 -0.93 21.82 9.83
N GLY A 256 -1.74 22.63 9.12
CA GLY A 256 -3.07 22.27 8.63
C GLY A 256 -3.18 22.31 7.10
N SER A 257 -4.40 22.50 6.60
CA SER A 257 -4.70 22.57 5.16
C SER A 257 -4.28 23.89 4.50
N ALA A 258 -4.12 24.96 5.29
CA ALA A 258 -3.60 26.22 4.78
C ALA A 258 -2.11 26.08 4.42
N PRO A 259 -1.62 26.76 3.38
CA PRO A 259 -0.20 26.70 3.03
C PRO A 259 0.68 27.46 4.03
N SER A 260 1.93 27.03 4.17
CA SER A 260 2.95 27.84 4.84
C SER A 260 3.25 29.13 4.05
N LEU A 261 3.45 30.23 4.78
CA LEU A 261 3.81 31.55 4.24
C LEU A 261 5.26 31.91 4.55
N ALA A 262 5.85 31.28 5.58
CA ALA A 262 7.21 31.55 6.02
C ALA A 262 8.23 31.39 4.87
N GLY A 263 9.12 32.36 4.71
CA GLY A 263 10.19 32.36 3.71
C GLY A 263 9.72 32.51 2.27
N GLN A 264 8.44 32.81 2.01
CA GLN A 264 7.93 33.04 0.66
C GLN A 264 8.36 34.40 0.10
N ASP A 265 8.42 34.53 -1.22
CA ASP A 265 8.70 35.81 -1.89
C ASP A 265 7.65 36.88 -1.55
N ALA A 266 8.12 38.06 -1.16
CA ALA A 266 7.25 39.15 -0.69
C ALA A 266 6.36 39.72 -1.80
N GLN A 267 6.86 39.78 -3.05
CA GLN A 267 6.09 40.31 -4.18
C GLN A 267 5.03 39.32 -4.66
N TYR A 268 5.34 38.03 -4.64
CA TYR A 268 4.39 36.96 -4.88
C TYR A 268 3.30 36.96 -3.81
N PHE A 269 3.66 37.09 -2.53
CA PHE A 269 2.69 37.22 -1.44
C PHE A 269 1.73 38.40 -1.71
N ALA A 270 2.28 39.56 -2.06
CA ALA A 270 1.46 40.74 -2.36
C ALA A 270 0.54 40.52 -3.56
N SER A 271 1.04 39.90 -4.63
CA SER A 271 0.27 39.58 -5.83
C SER A 271 -0.85 38.59 -5.51
N ALA A 272 -0.56 37.53 -4.77
CA ALA A 272 -1.55 36.54 -4.33
C ALA A 272 -2.68 37.18 -3.51
N MET A 273 -2.36 38.09 -2.59
CA MET A 273 -3.38 38.80 -1.81
C MET A 273 -4.28 39.68 -2.68
N LYS A 274 -3.70 40.35 -3.69
CA LYS A 274 -4.46 41.14 -4.67
C LYS A 274 -5.34 40.26 -5.57
N GLU A 275 -4.85 39.09 -5.98
CA GLU A 275 -5.60 38.10 -6.75
C GLU A 275 -6.79 37.54 -5.96
N TYR A 276 -6.63 37.31 -4.65
CA TYR A 276 -7.74 36.90 -3.78
C TYR A 276 -8.79 38.02 -3.66
N LYS A 277 -8.37 39.27 -3.49
CA LYS A 277 -9.27 40.44 -3.43
C LYS A 277 -10.09 40.63 -4.71
N ASN A 278 -9.45 40.52 -5.87
CA ASN A 278 -10.09 40.78 -7.16
C ASN A 278 -10.76 39.52 -7.77
N GLY A 279 -10.65 38.36 -7.12
CA GLY A 279 -11.24 37.11 -7.57
C GLY A 279 -10.49 36.39 -8.70
N SER A 280 -9.31 36.85 -9.10
CA SER A 280 -8.44 36.13 -10.06
C SER A 280 -7.87 34.84 -9.47
N ARG A 281 -7.83 34.75 -8.14
CA ARG A 281 -7.57 33.53 -7.39
C ARG A 281 -8.76 33.22 -6.49
N ALA A 282 -9.57 32.25 -6.90
CA ALA A 282 -10.79 31.88 -6.20
C ALA A 282 -10.49 30.96 -5.00
N ASP A 283 -10.83 31.41 -3.79
CA ASP A 283 -10.82 30.63 -2.56
C ASP A 283 -11.78 31.28 -1.56
N GLN A 284 -12.81 30.55 -1.12
CA GLN A 284 -13.84 31.11 -0.24
C GLN A 284 -13.30 31.42 1.17
N THR A 285 -12.30 30.68 1.62
CA THR A 285 -11.68 30.86 2.94
C THR A 285 -10.79 32.09 2.94
N MET A 286 -10.02 32.34 1.87
CA MET A 286 -9.10 33.47 1.78
C MET A 286 -9.74 34.78 1.30
N LYS A 287 -10.92 34.75 0.66
CA LYS A 287 -11.59 35.97 0.15
C LYS A 287 -11.86 37.00 1.26
N GLY A 288 -12.38 36.55 2.41
CA GLY A 288 -12.67 37.42 3.55
C GLY A 288 -11.41 38.08 4.15
N PRO A 289 -10.42 37.29 4.60
CA PRO A 289 -9.15 37.80 5.13
C PRO A 289 -8.39 38.70 4.14
N ALA A 290 -8.45 38.40 2.84
CA ALA A 290 -7.81 39.24 1.84
C ALA A 290 -8.51 40.61 1.68
N ALA A 291 -9.84 40.66 1.78
CA ALA A 291 -10.59 41.90 1.68
C ALA A 291 -10.37 42.85 2.87
N SER A 292 -10.00 42.33 4.05
CA SER A 292 -9.86 43.11 5.28
C SER A 292 -8.50 43.79 5.48
N VAL A 293 -7.53 43.58 4.58
CA VAL A 293 -6.18 44.15 4.68
C VAL A 293 -5.95 45.15 3.54
N ASP A 294 -5.33 46.28 3.80
CA ASP A 294 -4.99 47.26 2.76
C ASP A 294 -3.65 46.93 2.06
N ASP A 295 -3.28 47.73 1.06
CA ASP A 295 -2.06 47.50 0.27
C ASP A 295 -0.77 47.73 1.08
N THR A 296 -0.79 48.62 2.06
CA THR A 296 0.34 48.87 2.97
C THR A 296 0.55 47.68 3.89
N ALA A 297 -0.53 47.16 4.49
CA ALA A 297 -0.53 45.96 5.30
C ALA A 297 -0.06 44.74 4.49
N ILE A 298 -0.55 44.57 3.26
CA ILE A 298 -0.09 43.48 2.36
C ILE A 298 1.42 43.55 2.13
N LYS A 299 1.95 44.73 1.81
CA LYS A 299 3.40 44.95 1.60
C LYS A 299 4.21 44.59 2.85
N ASN A 300 3.79 45.10 4.01
CA ASN A 300 4.46 44.86 5.28
C ASN A 300 4.40 43.39 5.72
N MET A 301 3.23 42.73 5.57
CA MET A 301 3.08 41.30 5.82
C MET A 301 3.95 40.45 4.89
N GLY A 302 4.04 40.82 3.61
CA GLY A 302 4.95 40.17 2.67
C GLY A 302 6.40 40.25 3.12
N ALA A 303 6.84 41.41 3.61
CA ALA A 303 8.18 41.57 4.17
C ALA A 303 8.38 40.75 5.46
N TYR A 304 7.39 40.72 6.35
CA TYR A 304 7.43 39.90 7.56
C TYR A 304 7.54 38.40 7.24
N TYR A 305 6.66 37.85 6.39
CA TYR A 305 6.66 36.43 6.06
C TYR A 305 7.91 36.00 5.29
N ALA A 306 8.41 36.84 4.38
CA ALA A 306 9.68 36.59 3.68
C ALA A 306 10.87 36.47 4.63
N SER A 307 10.83 37.17 5.78
CA SER A 307 11.89 37.11 6.79
C SER A 307 11.75 35.93 7.76
N GLN A 308 10.61 35.24 7.80
CA GLN A 308 10.40 34.08 8.68
C GLN A 308 11.18 32.86 8.21
N THR A 309 11.53 31.96 9.13
CA THR A 309 12.26 30.73 8.82
C THR A 309 11.27 29.63 8.41
N PRO A 310 11.25 29.20 7.13
CA PRO A 310 10.38 28.12 6.71
C PRO A 310 10.77 26.79 7.35
N GLN A 311 9.78 25.93 7.56
CA GLN A 311 9.98 24.59 8.11
C GLN A 311 9.55 23.53 7.10
N PRO A 312 10.15 22.32 7.14
CA PRO A 312 9.68 21.19 6.35
C PRO A 312 8.20 20.91 6.60
N ALA A 313 7.46 20.64 5.52
CA ALA A 313 6.06 20.24 5.64
C ALA A 313 5.96 18.92 6.42
N LYS A 314 5.03 18.86 7.37
CA LYS A 314 4.74 17.64 8.12
C LYS A 314 3.76 16.79 7.32
N PHE A 315 4.27 16.01 6.37
CA PHE A 315 3.46 15.05 5.61
C PHE A 315 3.95 13.61 5.83
N ARG A 316 3.05 12.65 5.64
CA ARG A 316 3.40 11.23 5.68
C ARG A 316 4.02 10.85 4.35
N LYS A 317 5.30 10.46 4.35
CA LYS A 317 5.97 9.93 3.16
C LYS A 317 5.21 8.70 2.63
N PRO A 318 5.12 8.50 1.30
CA PRO A 318 4.63 7.25 0.75
C PRO A 318 5.42 6.08 1.32
N LEU A 319 4.71 5.02 1.69
CA LEU A 319 5.35 3.79 2.14
C LEU A 319 6.00 3.10 0.93
N THR A 320 7.16 2.52 1.15
CA THR A 320 7.80 1.61 0.19
C THR A 320 6.94 0.37 -0.03
N THR A 321 7.16 -0.36 -1.13
CA THR A 321 6.49 -1.64 -1.38
C THR A 321 6.69 -2.62 -0.21
N GLU A 322 7.88 -2.63 0.37
CA GLU A 322 8.23 -3.48 1.52
C GLU A 322 7.43 -3.10 2.77
N GLU A 323 7.37 -1.81 3.13
CA GLU A 323 6.59 -1.35 4.26
C GLU A 323 5.08 -1.61 4.06
N LEU A 324 4.57 -1.49 2.83
CA LEU A 324 3.19 -1.83 2.51
C LEU A 324 2.94 -3.33 2.61
N ALA A 325 3.82 -4.16 2.07
CA ALA A 325 3.73 -5.61 2.13
C ALA A 325 3.70 -6.07 3.59
N GLN A 326 4.59 -5.55 4.45
CA GLN A 326 4.58 -5.83 5.89
C GLN A 326 3.25 -5.47 6.56
N ARG A 327 2.55 -4.43 6.10
CA ARG A 327 1.22 -4.10 6.61
C ARG A 327 0.14 -5.09 6.16
N CYS A 328 0.19 -5.53 4.91
CA CYS A 328 -0.70 -6.53 4.34
C CYS A 328 -0.49 -7.91 4.98
N ASP A 329 0.77 -8.29 5.22
CA ASP A 329 1.19 -9.57 5.80
C ASP A 329 0.68 -9.78 7.23
N ARG A 330 0.31 -8.72 7.95
CA ARG A 330 -0.36 -8.85 9.26
C ARG A 330 -1.67 -9.61 9.21
N CYS A 331 -2.35 -9.62 8.05
CA CYS A 331 -3.59 -10.39 7.84
C CYS A 331 -3.40 -11.49 6.79
N HIS A 332 -2.58 -11.22 5.78
CA HIS A 332 -2.30 -12.11 4.66
C HIS A 332 -1.08 -13.01 4.86
N GLY A 333 -0.45 -12.97 6.04
CA GLY A 333 0.70 -13.79 6.43
C GLY A 333 2.00 -13.36 5.78
N VAL A 334 3.11 -13.82 6.33
CA VAL A 334 4.45 -13.51 5.81
C VAL A 334 4.54 -13.89 4.33
N ASP A 335 4.99 -12.95 3.49
CA ASP A 335 5.06 -13.08 2.03
C ASP A 335 3.71 -13.40 1.36
N GLY A 336 2.59 -13.06 2.00
CA GLY A 336 1.24 -13.37 1.49
C GLY A 336 0.76 -14.80 1.77
N ASN A 337 1.46 -15.54 2.65
CA ASN A 337 1.16 -16.92 3.04
C ASN A 337 0.43 -17.02 4.40
N SER A 338 -0.75 -16.42 4.53
CA SER A 338 -1.58 -16.51 5.74
C SER A 338 -1.98 -17.94 6.10
N THR A 339 -1.93 -18.19 7.40
CA THR A 339 -2.37 -19.41 8.06
C THR A 339 -3.83 -19.32 8.56
N ASP A 340 -4.46 -18.13 8.49
CA ASP A 340 -5.88 -17.97 8.83
C ASP A 340 -6.72 -18.57 7.68
N PRO A 341 -7.59 -19.57 7.96
CA PRO A 341 -8.46 -20.18 6.95
C PRO A 341 -9.39 -19.19 6.24
N ARG A 342 -9.63 -18.01 6.81
CA ARG A 342 -10.54 -16.98 6.28
C ARG A 342 -9.84 -15.92 5.44
N SER A 343 -8.52 -15.83 5.52
CA SER A 343 -7.74 -14.87 4.74
C SER A 343 -7.23 -15.52 3.46
N PRO A 344 -7.29 -14.84 2.29
CA PRO A 344 -6.77 -15.37 1.04
C PRO A 344 -5.25 -15.35 0.96
N ALA A 345 -4.69 -16.32 0.22
CA ALA A 345 -3.29 -16.34 -0.16
C ALA A 345 -3.06 -15.32 -1.26
N LEU A 346 -2.04 -14.48 -1.07
CA LEU A 346 -1.61 -13.52 -2.08
C LEU A 346 -0.39 -14.04 -2.86
N ALA A 347 0.44 -14.86 -2.20
CA ALA A 347 1.64 -15.42 -2.78
C ALA A 347 1.37 -16.19 -4.08
N ALA A 348 2.24 -16.00 -5.08
CA ALA A 348 2.15 -16.55 -6.43
C ALA A 348 0.82 -16.29 -7.17
N GLN A 349 -0.03 -15.39 -6.67
CA GLN A 349 -1.24 -14.98 -7.38
C GLN A 349 -0.87 -14.11 -8.58
N ARG A 350 -1.72 -14.09 -9.61
CA ARG A 350 -1.46 -13.25 -10.77
C ARG A 350 -1.48 -11.77 -10.41
N ALA A 351 -0.47 -11.05 -10.89
CA ALA A 351 -0.36 -9.61 -10.65
C ALA A 351 -1.53 -8.81 -11.26
N ASP A 352 -2.00 -9.16 -12.46
CA ASP A 352 -3.17 -8.48 -13.07
C ASP A 352 -4.46 -8.68 -12.24
N TYR A 353 -4.71 -9.88 -11.74
CA TYR A 353 -5.83 -10.14 -10.84
C TYR A 353 -5.71 -9.36 -9.52
N LEU A 354 -4.53 -9.36 -8.90
CA LEU A 354 -4.29 -8.62 -7.65
C LEU A 354 -4.49 -7.11 -7.85
N GLU A 355 -4.00 -6.53 -8.94
CA GLU A 355 -4.24 -5.13 -9.31
C GLU A 355 -5.74 -4.82 -9.42
N THR A 356 -6.46 -5.62 -10.22
CA THR A 356 -7.91 -5.48 -10.43
C THR A 356 -8.68 -5.56 -9.11
N VAL A 357 -8.34 -6.52 -8.25
CA VAL A 357 -9.00 -6.72 -6.95
C VAL A 357 -8.72 -5.58 -5.97
N MET A 358 -7.46 -5.16 -5.85
CA MET A 358 -7.11 -4.04 -4.96
C MET A 358 -7.83 -2.76 -5.41
N ARG A 359 -7.87 -2.48 -6.72
CA ARG A 359 -8.61 -1.33 -7.26
C ARG A 359 -10.10 -1.43 -6.98
N ALA A 360 -10.70 -2.62 -7.11
CA ALA A 360 -12.11 -2.85 -6.81
C ALA A 360 -12.43 -2.63 -5.31
N TYR A 361 -11.56 -3.05 -4.39
CA TYR A 361 -11.72 -2.76 -2.95
C TYR A 361 -11.63 -1.27 -2.63
N ARG A 362 -10.67 -0.57 -3.26
CA ARG A 362 -10.48 0.87 -3.05
C ARG A 362 -11.66 1.69 -3.61
N LYS A 363 -12.25 1.27 -4.73
CA LYS A 363 -13.45 1.89 -5.33
C LYS A 363 -14.76 1.53 -4.63
N GLY A 364 -14.77 0.47 -3.83
CA GLY A 364 -15.99 -0.06 -3.20
C GLY A 364 -16.80 -1.03 -4.08
N ASP A 365 -16.36 -1.28 -5.31
CA ASP A 365 -16.95 -2.28 -6.22
C ASP A 365 -16.87 -3.69 -5.61
N ARG A 366 -15.81 -3.96 -4.83
CA ARG A 366 -15.69 -5.13 -3.96
C ARG A 366 -15.74 -4.68 -2.50
N ARG A 367 -16.70 -5.20 -1.74
CA ARG A 367 -16.97 -4.73 -0.37
C ARG A 367 -16.09 -5.44 0.66
N SER A 368 -15.32 -4.66 1.42
CA SER A 368 -14.68 -5.08 2.68
C SER A 368 -14.19 -3.84 3.41
N THR A 369 -14.70 -3.60 4.62
CA THR A 369 -14.31 -2.43 5.44
C THR A 369 -12.80 -2.42 5.70
N ALA A 370 -12.21 -3.57 6.01
CA ALA A 370 -10.79 -3.72 6.26
C ALA A 370 -9.95 -3.42 5.00
N MET A 371 -10.30 -4.00 3.84
CA MET A 371 -9.51 -3.80 2.62
C MET A 371 -9.66 -2.39 2.05
N THR A 372 -10.86 -1.80 2.13
CA THR A 372 -11.07 -0.40 1.73
C THR A 372 -10.20 0.52 2.58
N ALA A 373 -10.19 0.36 3.91
CA ALA A 373 -9.34 1.17 4.80
C ALA A 373 -7.83 0.96 4.54
N MET A 374 -7.42 -0.27 4.21
CA MET A 374 -6.02 -0.58 3.91
C MET A 374 -5.53 0.04 2.61
N LEU A 375 -6.43 0.21 1.62
CA LEU A 375 -6.09 0.70 0.28
C LEU A 375 -6.43 2.18 0.05
N ASP A 376 -7.15 2.83 0.96
CA ASP A 376 -7.64 4.21 0.84
C ASP A 376 -6.53 5.22 0.45
N ASN A 377 -5.33 5.04 0.99
CA ASN A 377 -4.17 5.91 0.73
C ASN A 377 -3.03 5.18 0.01
N VAL A 378 -3.34 4.12 -0.73
CA VAL A 378 -2.36 3.39 -1.55
C VAL A 378 -2.52 3.85 -2.99
N SER A 379 -1.45 4.38 -3.59
CA SER A 379 -1.46 4.87 -4.97
C SER A 379 -1.57 3.74 -5.99
N ASP A 380 -1.85 4.09 -7.25
CA ASP A 380 -1.95 3.13 -8.35
C ASP A 380 -0.63 2.40 -8.60
N GLU A 381 0.47 3.11 -8.46
CA GLU A 381 1.85 2.60 -8.56
C GLU A 381 2.09 1.59 -7.44
N ALA A 382 1.74 1.95 -6.22
CA ALA A 382 1.90 1.07 -5.07
C ALA A 382 1.05 -0.20 -5.21
N ILE A 383 -0.16 -0.12 -5.78
CA ILE A 383 -0.97 -1.30 -6.12
C ILE A 383 -0.26 -2.20 -7.14
N GLU A 384 0.27 -1.62 -8.23
CA GLU A 384 1.02 -2.37 -9.24
C GLU A 384 2.27 -3.04 -8.64
N GLU A 385 3.02 -2.33 -7.82
CA GLU A 385 4.21 -2.84 -7.15
C GLU A 385 3.89 -3.95 -6.15
N LEU A 386 2.82 -3.80 -5.36
CA LEU A 386 2.35 -4.82 -4.41
C LEU A 386 1.87 -6.08 -5.14
N ALA A 387 1.11 -5.92 -6.21
CA ALA A 387 0.66 -7.05 -7.02
C ALA A 387 1.84 -7.80 -7.63
N ALA A 388 2.80 -7.06 -8.18
CA ALA A 388 4.02 -7.63 -8.72
C ALA A 388 4.86 -8.30 -7.62
N HIS A 389 4.97 -7.71 -6.43
CA HIS A 389 5.64 -8.28 -5.26
C HIS A 389 5.05 -9.64 -4.90
N TYR A 390 3.75 -9.72 -4.59
CA TYR A 390 3.11 -10.97 -4.18
C TYR A 390 3.08 -12.03 -5.28
N SER A 391 2.98 -11.63 -6.55
CA SER A 391 3.05 -12.59 -7.67
C SER A 391 4.39 -13.33 -7.75
N ARG A 392 5.47 -12.74 -7.23
CA ARG A 392 6.81 -13.35 -7.20
C ARG A 392 7.10 -14.11 -5.91
N GLN A 393 6.19 -14.08 -4.94
CA GLN A 393 6.36 -14.82 -3.70
C GLN A 393 6.07 -16.30 -3.90
N LYS A 394 6.82 -17.15 -3.19
CA LYS A 394 6.57 -18.58 -3.18
C LYS A 394 5.30 -18.86 -2.36
N ALA A 395 4.26 -19.32 -3.03
CA ALA A 395 3.07 -19.81 -2.36
C ALA A 395 3.40 -21.05 -1.53
N ARG A 396 2.81 -21.10 -0.34
CA ARG A 396 2.87 -22.24 0.57
C ARG A 396 1.44 -22.73 0.79
N THR A 397 1.27 -24.04 0.65
CA THR A 397 0.03 -24.72 0.99
C THR A 397 -0.16 -24.67 2.51
N VAL A 398 -1.38 -24.34 2.97
CA VAL A 398 -1.71 -24.40 4.40
C VAL A 398 -2.23 -25.78 4.72
N VAL A 399 -1.55 -26.44 5.64
CA VAL A 399 -1.87 -27.78 6.10
C VAL A 399 -3.00 -27.72 7.13
N TYR A 400 -4.08 -28.46 6.87
CA TYR A 400 -5.07 -28.79 7.88
C TYR A 400 -4.88 -30.28 8.27
N VAL A 401 -5.14 -30.66 9.52
CA VAL A 401 -4.85 -32.01 10.05
C VAL A 401 -6.01 -32.98 9.78
N PRO A 402 -5.80 -34.12 9.08
CA PRO A 402 -6.87 -35.05 8.70
C PRO A 402 -7.57 -35.63 9.93
N LEU A 403 -8.91 -35.64 9.89
CA LEU A 403 -9.71 -36.34 10.90
C LEU A 403 -9.75 -37.84 10.60
N PRO A 404 -9.60 -38.72 11.60
CA PRO A 404 -9.73 -40.16 11.40
C PRO A 404 -11.15 -40.50 10.93
N SER A 405 -11.26 -41.40 9.95
CA SER A 405 -12.52 -42.03 9.55
C SER A 405 -13.10 -42.81 10.73
N LYS A 406 -14.39 -42.59 11.03
CA LYS A 406 -15.13 -43.40 12.00
C LYS A 406 -15.24 -44.85 11.56
#